data_AF-A0A4Q2D9N1-F1
#
_entry.id   AF-A0A4Q2D9N1-F1
#
_cell.length_a   1.000
_cell.length_b   1.000
_cell.length_c   1.000
_cell.angle_alpha   90.00
_cell.angle_beta   90.00
_cell.angle_gamma   90.00
#
_symmetry.space_group_name_H-M   'P 1'
#
loop_
_entity.id
_entity.type
_entity.pdbx_description
1 polymer ?
#
loop_
_entity_poly.entity_id
_entity_poly.type
_entity_poly.pdbx_seq_one_letter_code
_entity_poly.pdbx_strand_id
1 'polypeptide(L)'
;MTDLSQPWCMIPTKTDCTTQAPTVVDEQDSKPMTALTDVATEGERDETYYWDTVKILVEGCIFKVPRYQFVIGSTYFTEKLGSESNEAPITLEGATASQFRVFLKLLFP
;
A
#
# COMPACT_ATOMS: atom_id res chain seq x y z
N MET A 1 42.96 22.03 28.30
CA MET A 1 43.18 21.87 26.84
C MET A 1 42.34 20.68 26.43
N THR A 2 41.12 20.76 25.90
CA THR A 2 40.28 21.78 25.24
C THR A 2 38.84 21.38 25.58
N ASP A 3 38.10 22.18 26.35
CA ASP A 3 37.00 23.04 25.88
C ASP A 3 36.33 22.61 24.56
N LEU A 4 35.15 22.02 24.64
CA LEU A 4 34.18 21.95 23.56
C LEU A 4 32.79 22.27 24.13
N SER A 5 32.54 23.57 24.13
CA SER A 5 31.27 24.27 24.16
C SER A 5 30.10 23.53 23.50
N GLN A 6 29.12 23.15 24.31
CA GLN A 6 27.69 23.32 24.00
C GLN A 6 27.23 24.61 24.72
N PRO A 7 26.11 25.29 24.40
CA PRO A 7 24.89 24.77 23.76
C PRO A 7 24.19 25.73 22.76
N TRP A 8 23.37 25.19 21.87
CA TRP A 8 22.41 25.98 21.08
C TRP A 8 21.25 26.41 21.98
N CYS A 9 21.36 27.61 22.56
CA CYS A 9 20.30 28.31 23.25
C CYS A 9 19.43 29.13 22.28
N MET A 10 18.12 28.89 22.35
CA MET A 10 17.01 29.86 22.43
C MET A 10 16.80 30.95 21.35
N ILE A 11 15.73 30.74 20.53
CA ILE A 11 14.51 31.58 20.19
C ILE A 11 14.65 33.11 19.91
N PRO A 12 13.57 33.89 19.60
CA PRO A 12 12.36 33.78 18.74
C PRO A 12 12.11 35.05 17.87
N THR A 13 11.14 35.10 16.94
CA THR A 13 10.33 36.32 16.58
C THR A 13 9.16 35.96 15.63
N LYS A 14 7.89 36.10 16.06
CA LYS A 14 6.95 37.22 15.82
C LYS A 14 6.58 37.46 14.35
N THR A 15 5.35 37.09 13.94
CA THR A 15 4.15 37.95 13.81
C THR A 15 4.11 38.72 12.49
N ASP A 16 3.19 38.35 11.60
CA ASP A 16 2.44 39.34 10.81
C ASP A 16 0.99 38.88 10.63
N CYS A 17 0.07 39.71 11.11
CA CYS A 17 -1.35 39.69 10.78
C CYS A 17 -1.52 40.67 9.62
N THR A 18 -2.08 40.23 8.49
CA THR A 18 -2.67 41.17 7.52
C THR A 18 -4.01 40.65 7.02
N THR A 19 -5.06 41.33 7.50
CA THR A 19 -6.45 41.31 7.07
C THR A 19 -6.61 41.56 5.56
N GLN A 20 -7.41 40.73 4.89
CA GLN A 20 -8.44 41.22 3.95
C GLN A 20 -9.45 40.12 3.60
N ALA A 21 -10.69 40.33 4.03
CA ALA A 21 -11.86 39.83 3.31
C ALA A 21 -12.14 40.78 2.14
N PRO A 22 -12.53 40.25 0.98
CA PRO A 22 -13.77 40.74 0.40
C PRO A 22 -14.65 39.61 -0.11
N THR A 23 -15.92 39.75 0.25
CA THR A 23 -17.09 39.11 -0.34
C THR A 23 -17.12 39.33 -1.85
N VAL A 24 -17.10 38.26 -2.64
CA VAL A 24 -17.72 38.26 -3.97
C VAL A 24 -18.52 36.97 -4.10
N VAL A 25 -19.84 37.16 -4.12
CA VAL A 25 -20.80 36.19 -4.61
C VAL A 25 -20.57 36.03 -6.10
N ASP A 26 -20.29 34.82 -6.57
CA ASP A 26 -20.57 34.46 -7.95
C ASP A 26 -21.07 33.01 -7.98
N GLU A 27 -22.32 32.91 -8.36
CA GLU A 27 -23.08 31.71 -8.65
C GLU A 27 -22.57 31.16 -9.99
N GLN A 28 -21.82 30.06 -9.95
CA GLN A 28 -21.66 29.20 -11.13
C GLN A 28 -22.29 27.84 -10.88
N ASP A 29 -23.53 27.77 -11.38
CA ASP A 29 -24.00 26.70 -12.23
C ASP A 29 -22.89 25.77 -12.74
N SER A 30 -22.84 24.57 -12.17
CA SER A 30 -22.89 23.32 -12.94
C SER A 30 -22.68 22.16 -11.98
N LYS A 31 -23.78 21.51 -11.62
CA LYS A 31 -23.71 20.05 -11.46
C LYS A 31 -23.24 19.50 -12.81
N PRO A 32 -22.18 18.72 -12.81
CA PRO A 32 -22.39 17.42 -13.39
C PRO A 32 -21.89 16.33 -12.48
N MET A 33 -22.58 15.20 -12.61
CA MET A 33 -22.09 13.90 -12.25
C MET A 33 -21.96 13.70 -10.75
N THR A 34 -23.09 13.32 -10.16
CA THR A 34 -23.13 12.20 -9.22
C THR A 34 -21.99 11.25 -9.55
N ALA A 35 -20.93 11.30 -8.73
CA ALA A 35 -19.96 10.24 -8.70
C ALA A 35 -20.79 8.99 -8.41
N LEU A 36 -20.98 8.16 -9.43
CA LEU A 36 -21.29 6.76 -9.26
C LEU A 36 -20.08 6.21 -8.51
N THR A 37 -20.12 6.36 -7.19
CA THR A 37 -19.50 5.40 -6.30
C THR A 37 -20.13 4.08 -6.71
N ASP A 38 -19.42 3.38 -7.58
CA ASP A 38 -19.55 1.95 -7.77
C ASP A 38 -19.32 1.38 -6.37
N VAL A 39 -20.40 1.33 -5.59
CA VAL A 39 -20.43 0.58 -4.36
C VAL A 39 -20.34 -0.84 -4.86
N ALA A 40 -19.10 -1.32 -4.96
CA ALA A 40 -18.82 -2.71 -5.17
C ALA A 40 -19.54 -3.42 -4.03
N THR A 41 -20.74 -3.93 -4.30
CA THR A 41 -21.46 -4.80 -3.40
C THR A 41 -20.66 -6.09 -3.41
N GLU A 42 -19.62 -6.12 -2.59
CA GLU A 42 -18.83 -7.31 -2.36
C GLU A 42 -19.80 -8.31 -1.75
N GLY A 43 -20.17 -9.34 -2.52
CA GLY A 43 -20.98 -10.42 -2.00
C GLY A 43 -20.30 -11.04 -0.77
N GLU A 44 -21.08 -11.68 0.09
CA GLU A 44 -20.55 -12.42 1.23
C GLU A 44 -19.50 -13.42 0.73
N ARG A 45 -18.27 -13.28 1.24
CA ARG A 45 -17.15 -14.13 0.84
C ARG A 45 -17.34 -15.49 1.51
N ASP A 46 -17.53 -16.53 0.71
CA ASP A 46 -17.66 -17.90 1.21
C ASP A 46 -16.37 -18.34 1.92
N GLU A 47 -16.47 -18.70 3.19
CA GLU A 47 -15.30 -19.08 4.01
C GLU A 47 -14.57 -20.33 3.49
N THR A 48 -15.26 -21.19 2.74
CA THR A 48 -14.72 -22.46 2.23
C THR A 48 -14.07 -22.29 0.84
N TYR A 49 -14.67 -21.47 -0.02
CA TYR A 49 -14.29 -21.35 -1.43
C TYR A 49 -13.74 -19.98 -1.83
N TYR A 50 -13.77 -18.97 -0.97
CA TYR A 50 -13.12 -17.68 -1.21
C TYR A 50 -11.67 -17.72 -0.72
N TRP A 51 -10.75 -18.02 -1.62
CA TRP A 51 -9.33 -18.14 -1.27
C TRP A 51 -8.67 -16.78 -1.05
N ASP A 52 -7.91 -16.68 0.05
CA ASP A 52 -7.01 -15.56 0.26
C ASP A 52 -5.86 -15.62 -0.74
N THR A 53 -5.56 -14.49 -1.39
CA THR A 53 -4.59 -14.42 -2.48
C THR A 53 -3.60 -13.28 -2.25
N VAL A 54 -2.37 -13.49 -2.72
CA VAL A 54 -1.27 -12.53 -2.57
C VAL A 54 -0.72 -12.12 -3.90
N LYS A 55 -0.23 -10.88 -3.96
CA LYS A 55 0.49 -10.34 -5.12
C LYS A 55 1.98 -10.47 -4.87
N ILE A 56 2.70 -11.11 -5.79
CA ILE A 56 4.14 -11.27 -5.75
C ILE A 56 4.71 -10.63 -7.01
N LEU A 57 5.65 -9.69 -6.84
CA LEU A 57 6.34 -9.01 -7.94
C LEU A 57 7.69 -9.70 -8.18
N VAL A 58 7.88 -10.26 -9.38
CA VAL A 58 9.11 -10.92 -9.80
C VAL A 58 9.51 -10.36 -11.16
N GLU A 59 10.69 -9.74 -11.25
CA GLU A 59 11.21 -9.23 -12.54
C GLU A 59 10.21 -8.32 -13.28
N GLY A 60 9.56 -7.40 -12.54
CA GLY A 60 8.54 -6.50 -13.09
C GLY A 60 7.19 -7.16 -13.40
N CYS A 61 7.04 -8.46 -13.19
CA CYS A 61 5.79 -9.21 -13.40
C CYS A 61 5.06 -9.45 -12.07
N ILE A 62 3.76 -9.14 -12.02
CA ILE A 62 2.92 -9.40 -10.85
C ILE A 62 2.21 -10.74 -11.01
N PHE A 63 2.34 -11.59 -9.99
CA PHE A 63 1.68 -12.89 -9.89
C PHE A 63 0.67 -12.84 -8.75
N LYS A 64 -0.61 -13.16 -9.02
CA LYS A 64 -1.64 -13.32 -7.99
C LYS A 64 -1.84 -14.81 -7.70
N VAL A 65 -1.55 -15.24 -6.48
CA VAL A 65 -1.48 -16.67 -6.12
C VAL A 65 -2.12 -16.94 -4.75
N PRO A 66 -2.67 -18.14 -4.47
CA PRO A 66 -3.26 -18.48 -3.18
C PRO A 66 -2.26 -18.36 -2.02
N ARG A 67 -2.61 -17.60 -0.97
CA ARG A 67 -1.77 -17.36 0.23
C ARG A 67 -1.38 -18.65 0.94
N TYR A 68 -2.35 -19.56 1.07
CA TYR A 68 -2.27 -20.74 1.92
C TYR A 68 -1.01 -21.59 1.67
N GLN A 69 -0.68 -21.82 0.40
CA GLN A 69 0.49 -22.62 0.00
C GLN A 69 1.83 -21.99 0.42
N PHE A 70 1.90 -20.66 0.47
CA PHE A 70 3.13 -19.95 0.83
C PHE A 70 3.32 -19.85 2.34
N VAL A 71 2.23 -19.74 3.11
CA VAL A 71 2.28 -19.68 4.58
C VAL A 71 2.63 -21.05 5.18
N ILE A 72 2.03 -22.13 4.65
CA ILE A 72 2.28 -23.47 5.18
C ILE A 72 3.63 -24.01 4.74
N GLY A 73 4.06 -23.70 3.52
CA GLY A 73 5.30 -24.23 2.95
C GLY A 73 6.56 -23.44 3.31
N SER A 74 6.45 -22.26 3.92
CA SER A 74 7.62 -21.37 4.08
C SER A 74 7.50 -20.38 5.24
N THR A 75 8.51 -20.38 6.09
CA THR A 75 8.71 -19.35 7.13
C THR A 75 8.97 -17.98 6.52
N TYR A 76 9.68 -17.91 5.39
CA TYR A 76 10.01 -16.67 4.68
C TYR A 76 8.75 -15.88 4.29
N PHE A 77 7.76 -16.57 3.72
CA PHE A 77 6.50 -15.93 3.35
C PHE A 77 5.62 -15.67 4.56
N THR A 78 5.69 -16.49 5.60
CA THR A 78 4.94 -16.24 6.85
C THR A 78 5.34 -14.93 7.51
N GLU A 79 6.63 -14.61 7.57
CA GLU A 79 7.11 -13.34 8.14
C GLU A 79 6.77 -12.14 7.26
N LYS A 80 6.92 -12.30 5.93
CA LYS A 80 6.69 -11.21 4.98
C LYS A 80 5.21 -10.90 4.74
N LEU A 81 4.35 -11.90 4.94
CA LEU A 81 2.92 -11.85 4.68
C LEU A 81 2.06 -11.87 5.97
N GLY A 82 2.67 -12.08 7.13
CA GLY A 82 1.99 -12.12 8.43
C GLY A 82 1.33 -10.79 8.83
N SER A 83 1.72 -9.70 8.18
CA SER A 83 1.17 -8.37 8.39
C SER A 83 0.24 -7.98 7.24
N GLU A 84 -0.92 -8.62 7.13
CA GLU A 84 -2.24 -8.18 6.61
C GLU A 84 -2.33 -7.03 5.58
N SER A 85 -1.31 -6.74 4.77
CA SER A 85 -1.28 -5.58 3.89
C SER A 85 -1.60 -6.01 2.47
N ASN A 86 -2.90 -6.06 2.20
CA ASN A 86 -3.52 -6.53 0.96
C ASN A 86 -3.21 -5.69 -0.30
N GLU A 87 -2.36 -4.67 -0.21
CA GLU A 87 -2.20 -3.72 -1.30
C GLU A 87 -0.81 -3.74 -1.96
N ALA A 88 0.25 -3.95 -1.17
CA ALA A 88 1.62 -3.92 -1.71
C ALA A 88 2.09 -5.31 -2.16
N PRO A 89 2.56 -5.47 -3.42
CA PRO A 89 3.09 -6.74 -3.87
C PRO A 89 4.43 -7.05 -3.18
N ILE A 90 4.63 -8.32 -2.81
CA ILE A 90 5.90 -8.79 -2.25
C ILE A 90 6.92 -8.92 -3.39
N THR A 91 7.96 -8.08 -3.38
CA THR A 91 9.05 -8.17 -4.35
C THR A 91 9.97 -9.34 -4.01
N LEU A 92 10.20 -10.24 -4.96
CA LEU A 92 11.21 -11.29 -4.87
C LEU A 92 12.43 -10.90 -5.69
N GLU A 93 13.51 -10.55 -4.98
CA GLU A 93 14.83 -10.33 -5.57
C GLU A 93 15.56 -11.68 -5.68
N GLY A 94 16.13 -11.97 -6.85
CA GLY A 94 16.89 -13.20 -7.09
C GLY A 94 16.15 -14.34 -7.80
N ALA A 95 14.89 -14.13 -8.17
CA ALA A 95 14.17 -15.04 -9.06
C ALA A 95 13.76 -14.31 -10.35
N THR A 96 13.81 -15.04 -11.47
CA THR A 96 13.21 -14.59 -12.73
C THR A 96 11.74 -14.97 -12.78
N ALA A 97 10.94 -14.25 -13.57
CA ALA A 97 9.53 -14.57 -13.79
C ALA A 97 9.36 -16.00 -14.33
N SER A 98 10.28 -16.47 -15.18
CA SER A 98 10.28 -17.83 -15.74
C SER A 98 10.52 -18.90 -14.67
N GLN A 99 11.50 -18.69 -13.79
CA GLN A 99 11.75 -19.61 -12.67
C GLN A 99 10.55 -19.66 -11.72
N PHE A 100 9.98 -18.50 -11.41
CA PHE A 100 8.80 -18.43 -10.54
C PHE A 100 7.60 -19.17 -11.15
N ARG A 101 7.37 -19.06 -12.47
CA ARG A 101 6.33 -19.84 -13.16
C ARG A 101 6.55 -21.35 -13.05
N VAL A 102 7.79 -21.81 -13.19
CA VAL A 102 8.11 -23.25 -13.02
C VAL A 102 7.84 -23.68 -11.58
N PHE A 103 8.25 -22.88 -10.59
CA PHE A 103 7.93 -23.13 -9.19
C PHE A 103 6.42 -23.23 -8.94
N LEU A 104 5.62 -22.31 -9.49
CA LEU A 104 4.16 -22.36 -9.37
C LEU A 104 3.56 -23.64 -9.97
N LYS A 105 4.07 -24.14 -11.11
CA LYS A 105 3.62 -25.42 -11.70
C LYS A 105 3.92 -26.63 -10.82
N LEU A 106 4.95 -26.56 -9.98
CA LEU A 106 5.29 -27.62 -9.03
C LEU A 106 4.46 -27.51 -7.75
N LEU A 107 4.14 -26.29 -7.33
CA LEU A 107 3.36 -26.01 -6.12
C LEU A 107 1.85 -26.26 -6.31
N PHE A 108 1.36 -26.07 -7.55
CA PHE A 108 -0.04 -26.26 -7.93
C PHE A 108 -0.13 -27.30 -9.06
N PRO A 109 -0.11 -28.61 -8.74
CA PRO A 109 -0.23 -29.68 -9.72
C PRO A 109 -1.61 -29.74 -10.39
#